data_AF-A0A1V5YZ39-F1
#
_entry.id   AF-A0A1V5YZ39-F1
#
_cell.length_a   1.000
_cell.length_b   1.000
_cell.length_c   1.000
_cell.angle_alpha   90.00
_cell.angle_beta   90.00
_cell.angle_gamma   90.00
#
_symmetry.space_group_name_H-M   'P 1'
#
loop_
_entity.id
_entity.type
_entity.pdbx_description
1 polymer ?
#
loop_
_entity_poly.entity_id
_entity_poly.type
_entity_poly.pdbx_seq_one_letter_code
_entity_poly.pdbx_strand_id
1 'polypeptide(L)'
;MPQFTTKLFFALLYLGILLFVSGRIVHQMGKFTGYIVLKPGQTERWVLRESTTEGMLATALRNMPMEIVGLNHFQTAAQFFDRSKHFDAVQLPFYLSLEKELSREKIKEKYVLTLRRGESSLEKAVRPGQKIDIYDSLIDIVAVQPWSGLVRDERGTPHMVMQVEDTENAAINKLFFENASFFRPGKDFSAEWHWVQSEEEAEHKLQELQHYAGKWGIREAERVHWFETLTPGDGLITSDGTEYTLLGYETSENSSALTVSIEIKDKDTRKILQYPGSDTVGGTSVLLDPGKQKNHIICISWQENSTLCTFFKDGIPEVSRLVQEEEWLDLPVSENHFLRCTLLQVLEKSFVVTAEESTLKALCLQVDGTPLALREGESCAAGDLHLSFSREKILPVPKFLFTTELYNSQSKDSFTLTGSRKIRINNWKLSIAPQFINNGTMPVIIKAERMLGTPSQLVGLTICLLGIIGLTVFRFADWRQEKDRENAFKDDYAG
;
A
#
# COMPACT_ATOMS: atom_id res chain seq x y z
N MET A 1 27.69 -49.60 -58.98
CA MET A 1 27.27 -48.19 -58.75
C MET A 1 27.29 -47.79 -57.25
N PRO A 2 28.43 -47.33 -56.67
CA PRO A 2 28.42 -46.66 -55.36
C PRO A 2 29.07 -45.26 -55.33
N GLN A 3 29.71 -44.81 -56.42
CA GLN A 3 30.49 -43.56 -56.46
C GLN A 3 29.65 -42.28 -56.72
N PHE A 4 28.40 -42.42 -57.17
CA PHE A 4 27.54 -41.29 -57.56
C PHE A 4 26.84 -40.64 -56.36
N THR A 5 26.26 -41.47 -55.48
CA THR A 5 25.61 -41.03 -54.24
C THR A 5 26.61 -40.36 -53.29
N THR A 6 27.85 -40.82 -53.27
CA THR A 6 28.93 -40.22 -52.45
C THR A 6 29.33 -38.83 -52.93
N LYS A 7 29.52 -38.60 -54.24
CA LYS A 7 29.91 -37.26 -54.74
C LYS A 7 28.83 -36.20 -54.55
N LEU A 8 27.58 -36.53 -54.81
CA LEU A 8 26.45 -35.63 -54.55
C LEU A 8 26.31 -35.34 -53.05
N PHE A 9 26.45 -36.37 -52.22
CA PHE A 9 26.43 -36.25 -50.76
C PHE A 9 27.57 -35.33 -50.27
N PHE A 10 28.80 -35.50 -50.75
CA PHE A 10 29.92 -34.64 -50.38
C PHE A 10 29.77 -33.20 -50.88
N ALA A 11 29.17 -32.97 -52.05
CA ALA A 11 28.91 -31.62 -52.56
C ALA A 11 27.83 -30.89 -51.73
N LEU A 12 26.74 -31.58 -51.38
CA LEU A 12 25.68 -31.05 -50.50
C LEU A 12 26.20 -30.84 -49.07
N LEU A 13 27.02 -31.76 -48.56
CA LEU A 13 27.68 -31.65 -47.27
C LEU A 13 28.65 -30.46 -47.24
N TYR A 14 29.48 -30.28 -48.28
CA TYR A 14 30.41 -29.16 -48.39
C TYR A 14 29.68 -27.81 -48.48
N LEU A 15 28.61 -27.73 -49.28
CA LEU A 15 27.76 -26.55 -49.36
C LEU A 15 27.09 -26.26 -48.01
N GLY A 16 26.56 -27.29 -47.33
CA GLY A 16 26.00 -27.18 -45.99
C GLY A 16 27.01 -26.69 -44.96
N ILE A 17 28.26 -27.17 -45.01
CA ILE A 17 29.35 -26.71 -44.14
C ILE A 17 29.71 -25.25 -44.46
N LEU A 18 29.85 -24.87 -45.73
CA LEU A 18 30.13 -23.48 -46.12
C LEU A 18 29.03 -22.52 -45.66
N LEU A 19 27.77 -22.90 -45.83
CA LEU A 19 26.61 -22.12 -45.37
C LEU A 19 26.53 -22.03 -43.86
N PHE A 20 26.84 -23.13 -43.15
CA PHE A 20 26.87 -23.15 -41.70
C PHE A 20 28.01 -22.27 -41.15
N VAL A 21 29.22 -22.37 -41.72
CA VAL A 21 30.38 -21.58 -41.31
C VAL A 21 30.17 -20.10 -41.65
N SER A 22 29.74 -19.77 -42.87
CA SER A 22 29.43 -18.38 -43.25
C SER A 22 28.26 -17.81 -42.45
N GLY A 23 27.20 -18.57 -42.24
CA GLY A 23 26.06 -18.18 -41.40
C GLY A 23 26.46 -17.95 -39.95
N ARG A 24 27.35 -18.79 -39.38
CA ARG A 24 27.89 -18.60 -38.03
C ARG A 24 28.76 -17.36 -37.93
N ILE A 25 29.62 -17.11 -38.93
CA ILE A 25 30.47 -15.91 -38.99
C ILE A 25 29.59 -14.65 -39.08
N VAL A 26 28.61 -14.62 -39.99
CA VAL A 26 27.66 -13.50 -40.14
C VAL A 26 26.83 -13.33 -38.86
N HIS A 27 26.42 -14.42 -38.21
CA HIS A 27 25.68 -14.38 -36.95
C HIS A 27 26.50 -13.79 -35.80
N GLN A 28 27.77 -14.17 -35.69
CA GLN A 28 28.69 -13.61 -34.71
C GLN A 28 29.03 -12.15 -35.03
N MET A 29 29.17 -11.79 -36.30
CA MET A 29 29.46 -10.42 -36.75
C MET A 29 28.26 -9.45 -36.61
N GLY A 30 27.03 -9.97 -36.56
CA GLY A 30 25.80 -9.16 -36.46
C GLY A 30 25.31 -8.93 -35.04
N LYS A 31 25.78 -9.71 -34.06
CA LYS A 31 25.34 -9.62 -32.67
C LYS A 31 26.01 -8.45 -31.95
N PHE A 32 25.20 -7.46 -31.59
CA PHE A 32 25.60 -6.39 -30.70
C PHE A 32 24.54 -6.20 -29.62
N THR A 33 24.96 -6.01 -28.37
CA THR A 33 24.07 -5.73 -27.26
C THR A 33 24.73 -4.68 -26.40
N GLY A 34 24.12 -3.51 -26.31
CA GLY A 34 24.64 -2.41 -25.52
C GLY A 34 23.51 -1.59 -24.91
N TYR A 35 23.89 -0.44 -24.36
CA TYR A 35 23.02 0.42 -23.59
C TYR A 35 23.06 1.85 -24.11
N ILE A 36 21.92 2.52 -24.00
CA ILE A 36 21.72 3.94 -24.30
C ILE A 36 21.18 4.57 -23.02
N VAL A 37 21.67 5.77 -22.67
CA VAL A 37 21.26 6.48 -21.46
C VAL A 37 20.63 7.81 -21.87
N LEU A 38 19.38 8.04 -21.47
CA LEU A 38 18.60 9.22 -21.88
C LEU A 38 17.87 9.86 -20.69
N LYS A 39 17.82 11.19 -20.66
CA LYS A 39 16.88 11.98 -19.84
C LYS A 39 15.73 12.53 -20.70
N PRO A 40 14.60 12.95 -20.10
CA PRO A 40 13.52 13.62 -20.83
C PRO A 40 14.04 14.81 -21.63
N GLY A 41 13.58 14.92 -22.89
CA GLY A 41 14.04 15.88 -23.88
C GLY A 41 15.35 15.53 -24.59
N GLN A 42 16.05 14.46 -24.20
CA GLN A 42 17.32 14.09 -24.83
C GLN A 42 17.14 13.12 -25.99
N THR A 43 18.08 13.21 -26.92
CA THR A 43 18.16 12.38 -28.13
C THR A 43 19.53 11.76 -28.27
N GLU A 44 19.60 10.45 -28.49
CA GLU A 44 20.86 9.73 -28.66
C GLU A 44 20.77 8.77 -29.85
N ARG A 45 21.94 8.50 -30.43
CA ARG A 45 22.06 7.62 -31.59
C ARG A 45 23.11 6.54 -31.39
N TRP A 46 23.98 6.69 -30.41
CA TRP A 46 25.03 5.73 -30.12
C TRP A 46 24.60 4.72 -29.07
N VAL A 47 24.87 3.45 -29.35
CA VAL A 47 24.73 2.36 -28.39
C VAL A 47 26.11 1.96 -27.90
N LEU A 48 26.30 1.95 -26.59
CA LEU A 48 27.59 1.67 -25.94
C LEU A 48 27.60 0.29 -25.28
N ARG A 49 28.73 -0.40 -25.36
CA ARG A 49 29.03 -1.60 -24.59
C ARG A 49 30.46 -1.51 -24.08
N GLU A 50 30.74 -1.95 -22.85
CA GLU A 50 32.11 -2.08 -22.38
C GLU A 50 32.92 -2.99 -23.31
N SER A 51 34.13 -2.57 -23.68
CA SER A 51 35.00 -3.28 -24.62
C SER A 51 35.38 -4.64 -24.04
N THR A 52 35.11 -5.72 -24.78
CA THR A 52 35.55 -7.08 -24.44
C THR A 52 36.61 -7.54 -25.43
N THR A 53 37.59 -8.32 -24.96
CA THR A 53 38.65 -8.94 -25.78
C THR A 53 38.11 -9.94 -26.80
N GLU A 54 36.88 -10.43 -26.63
CA GLU A 54 36.23 -11.36 -27.54
C GLU A 54 35.33 -10.67 -28.59
N GLY A 55 35.59 -10.94 -29.87
CA GLY A 55 34.70 -10.63 -30.99
C GLY A 55 35.35 -9.88 -32.15
N MET A 56 35.22 -10.43 -33.36
CA MET A 56 35.48 -9.72 -34.62
C MET A 56 34.20 -8.97 -35.02
N LEU A 57 34.13 -7.67 -34.76
CA LEU A 57 33.03 -6.82 -35.24
C LEU A 57 33.62 -5.70 -36.11
N ALA A 58 33.48 -5.83 -37.43
CA ALA A 58 34.00 -4.86 -38.41
C ALA A 58 33.18 -3.55 -38.51
N THR A 59 32.10 -3.40 -37.74
CA THR A 59 31.13 -2.29 -37.87
C THR A 59 30.93 -1.44 -36.61
N ALA A 60 31.73 -1.65 -35.57
CA ALA A 60 31.71 -0.86 -34.32
C ALA A 60 32.99 -0.03 -34.20
N LEU A 61 32.89 1.19 -33.66
CA LEU A 61 34.05 1.86 -33.07
C LEU A 61 34.48 1.01 -31.87
N ARG A 62 35.70 0.48 -31.86
CA ARG A 62 36.15 -0.47 -30.84
C ARG A 62 37.14 0.16 -29.88
N ASN A 63 37.07 -0.29 -28.63
CA ASN A 63 38.04 0.05 -27.60
C ASN A 63 38.34 1.56 -27.56
N MET A 64 37.30 2.38 -27.63
CA MET A 64 37.43 3.84 -27.59
C MET A 64 37.07 4.35 -26.20
N PRO A 65 37.80 5.34 -25.67
CA PRO A 65 37.32 6.09 -24.52
C PRO A 65 36.01 6.80 -24.90
N MET A 66 35.13 6.98 -23.92
CA MET A 66 33.76 7.46 -24.15
C MET A 66 33.72 8.86 -24.78
N GLU A 67 34.73 9.69 -24.49
CA GLU A 67 34.90 11.05 -25.00
C GLU A 67 35.05 11.09 -26.52
N ILE A 68 35.59 10.02 -27.13
CA ILE A 68 35.90 9.97 -28.57
C ILE A 68 34.71 9.44 -29.39
N VAL A 69 33.75 8.75 -28.76
CA VAL A 69 32.60 8.14 -29.46
C VAL A 69 31.66 9.18 -30.09
N GLY A 70 31.67 10.43 -29.59
CA GLY A 70 30.83 11.51 -30.12
C GLY A 70 29.36 11.39 -29.69
N LEU A 71 29.14 11.10 -28.40
CA LEU A 71 27.80 11.07 -27.79
C LEU A 71 27.16 12.46 -27.79
N ASN A 72 25.87 12.53 -28.12
CA ASN A 72 25.13 13.80 -28.05
C ASN A 72 25.03 14.30 -26.60
N HIS A 73 24.86 13.38 -25.64
CA HIS A 73 24.67 13.70 -24.23
C HIS A 73 25.72 13.03 -23.34
N PHE A 74 27.00 13.34 -23.59
CA PHE A 74 28.15 12.76 -22.86
C PHE A 74 28.01 12.80 -21.34
N GLN A 75 27.63 13.94 -20.75
CA GLN A 75 27.50 14.09 -19.30
C GLN A 75 26.47 13.13 -18.68
N THR A 76 25.41 12.79 -19.42
CA THR A 76 24.36 11.88 -18.96
C THR A 76 24.82 10.44 -19.03
N ALA A 77 25.54 10.06 -20.09
CA ALA A 77 26.17 8.74 -20.19
C ALA A 77 27.25 8.54 -19.12
N ALA A 78 28.06 9.56 -18.84
CA ALA A 78 29.13 9.53 -17.86
C ALA A 78 28.69 9.45 -16.39
N GLN A 79 27.38 9.61 -16.11
CA GLN A 79 26.81 9.33 -14.78
C GLN A 79 26.63 7.82 -14.53
N PHE A 80 26.57 7.03 -15.61
CA PHE A 80 26.30 5.60 -15.53
C PHE A 80 27.50 4.74 -15.91
N PHE A 81 28.24 5.14 -16.94
CA PHE A 81 29.41 4.42 -17.41
C PHE A 81 30.68 4.91 -16.74
N ASP A 82 31.55 3.98 -16.37
CA ASP A 82 32.87 4.28 -15.81
C ASP A 82 33.78 4.91 -16.88
N ARG A 83 34.26 6.12 -16.60
CA ARG A 83 35.11 6.89 -17.53
C ARG A 83 36.50 6.28 -17.72
N SER A 84 36.96 5.46 -16.77
CA SER A 84 38.27 4.80 -16.87
C SER A 84 38.28 3.65 -17.89
N LYS A 85 37.09 3.24 -18.36
CA LYS A 85 36.92 2.09 -19.23
C LYS A 85 36.82 2.49 -20.70
N HIS A 86 37.09 1.51 -21.56
CA HIS A 86 36.96 1.64 -23.01
C HIS A 86 35.70 0.94 -23.48
N PHE A 87 35.10 1.46 -24.55
CA PHE A 87 33.80 1.05 -25.04
C PHE A 87 33.85 0.66 -26.52
N ASP A 88 33.03 -0.32 -26.87
CA ASP A 88 32.58 -0.56 -28.23
C ASP A 88 31.29 0.24 -28.47
N ALA A 89 31.25 1.00 -29.56
CA ALA A 89 30.10 1.83 -29.92
C ALA A 89 29.57 1.50 -31.32
N VAL A 90 28.24 1.42 -31.42
CA VAL A 90 27.53 1.22 -32.70
C VAL A 90 26.47 2.29 -32.88
N GLN A 91 26.41 2.88 -34.07
CA GLN A 91 25.43 3.88 -34.41
C GLN A 91 24.09 3.24 -34.80
N LEU A 92 22.98 3.73 -34.24
CA LEU A 92 21.63 3.38 -34.66
C LEU A 92 21.30 4.00 -36.03
N PRO A 93 20.45 3.34 -36.85
CA PRO A 93 19.96 3.90 -38.11
C PRO A 93 18.86 4.96 -37.93
N PHE A 94 18.49 5.28 -36.68
CA PHE A 94 17.50 6.27 -36.30
C PHE A 94 17.97 7.01 -35.04
N TYR A 95 17.45 8.21 -34.83
CA TYR A 95 17.57 8.93 -33.56
C TYR A 95 16.52 8.41 -32.60
N LEU A 96 16.91 8.17 -31.35
CA LEU A 96 16.01 7.79 -30.28
C LEU A 96 15.90 8.94 -29.28
N SER A 97 14.72 9.50 -29.14
CA SER A 97 14.43 10.61 -28.23
C SER A 97 13.50 10.16 -27.12
N LEU A 98 13.85 10.52 -25.88
CA LEU A 98 12.97 10.34 -24.73
C LEU A 98 12.18 11.63 -24.55
N GLU A 99 10.88 11.63 -24.87
CA GLU A 99 10.06 12.84 -24.79
C GLU A 99 9.74 13.19 -23.33
N LYS A 100 9.06 12.26 -22.64
CA LYS A 100 8.62 12.45 -21.25
C LYS A 100 8.29 11.13 -20.57
N GLU A 101 8.30 11.17 -19.24
CA GLU A 101 7.65 10.16 -18.40
C GLU A 101 6.14 10.44 -18.37
N LEU A 102 5.32 9.47 -18.78
CA LEU A 102 3.87 9.65 -18.89
C LEU A 102 3.16 9.47 -17.54
N SER A 103 3.70 8.67 -16.64
CA SER A 103 3.13 8.49 -15.30
C SER A 103 4.11 7.78 -14.37
N ARG A 104 4.27 8.32 -13.16
CA ARG A 104 4.42 7.49 -11.96
C ARG A 104 3.02 7.07 -11.56
N GLU A 105 2.63 5.81 -11.80
CA GLU A 105 1.41 5.31 -11.14
C GLU A 105 1.55 5.54 -9.63
N LYS A 106 0.46 5.79 -8.91
CA LYS A 106 0.53 5.84 -7.44
C LYS A 106 1.00 4.47 -6.94
N ILE A 107 1.77 4.43 -5.85
CA ILE A 107 2.09 3.19 -5.14
C ILE A 107 0.75 2.48 -4.87
N LYS A 108 0.59 1.28 -5.42
CA LYS A 108 -0.61 0.48 -5.20
C LYS A 108 -0.36 -0.38 -3.96
N GLU A 109 -1.31 -0.36 -3.05
CA GLU A 109 -1.28 -1.24 -1.90
C GLU A 109 -1.97 -2.55 -2.27
N LYS A 110 -1.34 -3.67 -1.97
CA LYS A 110 -1.95 -5.00 -2.04
C LYS A 110 -2.13 -5.50 -0.62
N TYR A 111 -3.38 -5.72 -0.24
CA TYR A 111 -3.75 -6.28 1.05
C TYR A 111 -3.72 -7.81 0.93
N VAL A 112 -3.01 -8.47 1.85
CA VAL A 112 -2.85 -9.91 1.88
C VAL A 112 -3.39 -10.43 3.21
N LEU A 113 -4.34 -11.36 3.12
CA LEU A 113 -4.85 -12.12 4.25
C LEU A 113 -4.21 -13.51 4.20
N THR A 114 -3.53 -13.88 5.27
CA THR A 114 -3.00 -15.23 5.46
C THR A 114 -3.93 -15.99 6.38
N LEU A 115 -4.40 -17.15 5.93
CA LEU A 115 -5.27 -18.05 6.67
C LEU A 115 -4.49 -19.31 7.02
N ARG A 116 -4.48 -19.69 8.30
CA ARG A 116 -3.83 -20.90 8.79
C ARG A 116 -4.83 -21.80 9.51
N ARG A 117 -4.81 -23.09 9.21
CA ARG A 117 -5.59 -24.14 9.88
C ARG A 117 -4.67 -25.34 10.11
N GLY A 118 -4.25 -25.56 11.36
CA GLY A 118 -3.19 -26.53 11.67
C GLY A 118 -1.89 -26.21 10.91
N GLU A 119 -1.38 -27.16 10.12
CA GLU A 119 -0.17 -26.97 9.30
C GLU A 119 -0.44 -26.32 7.92
N SER A 120 -1.70 -26.21 7.51
CA SER A 120 -2.06 -25.64 6.20
C SER A 120 -2.08 -24.11 6.27
N SER A 121 -1.34 -23.44 5.38
CA SER A 121 -1.31 -21.98 5.26
C SER A 121 -1.68 -21.56 3.84
N LEU A 122 -2.58 -20.59 3.72
CA LEU A 122 -3.04 -20.03 2.46
C LEU A 122 -2.95 -18.52 2.49
N GLU A 123 -2.27 -17.93 1.51
CA GLU A 123 -2.20 -16.47 1.35
C GLU A 123 -3.13 -16.02 0.22
N LYS A 124 -3.98 -15.05 0.50
CA LYS A 124 -4.95 -14.53 -0.48
C LYS A 124 -4.88 -13.01 -0.53
N ALA A 125 -4.77 -12.47 -1.73
CA ALA A 125 -4.93 -11.04 -1.94
C ALA A 125 -6.41 -10.66 -1.77
N VAL A 126 -6.68 -9.66 -0.93
CA VAL A 126 -8.04 -9.27 -0.54
C VAL A 126 -8.37 -7.83 -0.95
N ARG A 127 -9.66 -7.56 -1.16
CA ARG A 127 -10.20 -6.22 -1.43
C ARG A 127 -11.47 -5.98 -0.62
N PRO A 128 -11.77 -4.74 -0.21
CA PRO A 128 -13.06 -4.39 0.37
C PRO A 128 -14.23 -4.84 -0.51
N GLY A 129 -15.28 -5.38 0.11
CA GLY A 129 -16.46 -5.97 -0.53
C GLY A 129 -16.28 -7.40 -1.03
N GLN A 130 -15.10 -8.00 -0.88
CA GLN A 130 -14.85 -9.38 -1.33
C GLN A 130 -15.36 -10.40 -0.31
N LYS A 131 -16.08 -11.42 -0.81
CA LYS A 131 -16.45 -12.60 -0.03
C LYS A 131 -15.50 -13.75 -0.31
N ILE A 132 -15.10 -14.47 0.72
CA ILE A 132 -14.10 -15.53 0.67
C ILE A 132 -14.68 -16.74 1.41
N ASP A 133 -15.03 -17.77 0.64
CA ASP A 133 -15.48 -19.07 1.17
C ASP A 133 -14.27 -20.01 1.22
N ILE A 134 -13.81 -20.36 2.43
CA ILE A 134 -12.63 -21.21 2.67
C ILE A 134 -12.84 -21.98 3.98
N TYR A 135 -12.54 -23.28 3.96
CA TYR A 135 -12.58 -24.17 5.15
C TYR A 135 -13.93 -24.19 5.88
N ASP A 136 -15.03 -24.10 5.12
CA ASP A 136 -16.41 -24.06 5.64
C ASP A 136 -16.76 -22.77 6.41
N SER A 137 -15.89 -21.75 6.38
CA SER A 137 -16.16 -20.41 6.90
C SER A 137 -16.33 -19.40 5.77
N LEU A 138 -17.33 -18.53 5.92
CA LEU A 138 -17.56 -17.39 5.04
C LEU A 138 -16.90 -16.14 5.65
N ILE A 139 -15.88 -15.64 4.96
CA ILE A 139 -15.16 -14.42 5.34
C ILE A 139 -15.55 -13.28 4.40
N ASP A 140 -16.25 -12.30 4.94
CA ASP A 140 -16.65 -11.08 4.23
C ASP A 140 -15.66 -9.95 4.56
N ILE A 141 -14.91 -9.48 3.56
CA ILE A 141 -13.98 -8.35 3.72
C ILE A 141 -14.79 -7.06 3.63
N VAL A 142 -15.03 -6.39 4.76
CA VAL A 142 -15.88 -5.21 4.83
C VAL A 142 -15.12 -3.97 4.36
N ALA A 143 -13.99 -3.67 5.00
CA ALA A 143 -13.24 -2.44 4.75
C ALA A 143 -11.76 -2.57 5.12
N VAL A 144 -10.96 -1.64 4.61
CA VAL A 144 -9.60 -1.39 5.10
C VAL A 144 -9.54 0.06 5.53
N GLN A 145 -9.29 0.29 6.82
CA GLN A 145 -9.30 1.62 7.43
C GLN A 145 -7.98 1.90 8.16
N PRO A 146 -7.63 3.16 8.46
CA PRO A 146 -6.55 3.44 9.40
C PRO A 146 -6.79 2.72 10.72
N TRP A 147 -5.76 2.08 11.26
CA TRP A 147 -5.87 1.43 12.57
C TRP A 147 -5.84 2.48 13.67
N SER A 148 -6.68 2.33 14.70
CA SER A 148 -6.62 3.15 15.90
C SER A 148 -6.79 2.26 17.14
N GLY A 149 -6.02 2.55 18.18
CA GLY A 149 -5.90 1.73 19.38
C GLY A 149 -4.80 2.22 20.30
N LEU A 150 -4.36 1.37 21.23
CA LEU A 150 -3.31 1.66 22.19
C LEU A 150 -2.00 0.96 21.79
N VAL A 151 -0.88 1.65 21.99
CA VAL A 151 0.46 1.08 21.80
C VAL A 151 1.18 1.09 23.14
N ARG A 152 1.69 -0.08 23.56
CA ARG A 152 2.50 -0.22 24.77
C ARG A 152 3.80 0.57 24.65
N ASP A 153 4.10 1.37 25.67
CA ASP A 153 5.36 2.08 25.81
C ASP A 153 5.63 2.32 27.31
N GLU A 154 6.84 2.03 27.77
CA GLU A 154 7.23 2.17 29.19
C GLU A 154 7.14 3.59 29.75
N ARG A 155 7.10 4.61 28.88
CA ARG A 155 6.94 6.03 29.22
C ARG A 155 5.49 6.50 29.10
N GLY A 156 4.59 5.63 28.65
CA GLY A 156 3.18 5.94 28.50
C GLY A 156 2.45 6.03 29.83
N THR A 157 1.19 6.44 29.75
CA THR A 157 0.26 6.50 30.88
C THR A 157 -0.85 5.46 30.70
N PRO A 158 -1.67 5.21 31.73
CA PRO A 158 -2.79 4.30 31.59
C PRO A 158 -3.79 4.84 30.56
N HIS A 159 -4.21 3.97 29.65
CA HIS A 159 -5.31 4.25 28.73
C HIS A 159 -6.24 3.03 28.58
N MET A 160 -7.50 3.32 28.27
CA MET A 160 -8.50 2.34 27.86
C MET A 160 -9.10 2.71 26.51
N VAL A 161 -9.43 1.70 25.71
CA VAL A 161 -10.25 1.87 24.51
C VAL A 161 -11.47 0.97 24.63
N MET A 162 -12.63 1.59 24.48
CA MET A 162 -13.92 0.91 24.42
C MET A 162 -14.62 1.27 23.12
N GLN A 163 -15.24 0.27 22.49
CA GLN A 163 -16.15 0.51 21.38
C GLN A 163 -17.58 0.50 21.89
N VAL A 164 -18.37 1.50 21.49
CA VAL A 164 -19.78 1.63 21.83
C VAL A 164 -20.59 1.65 20.53
N GLU A 165 -21.60 0.81 20.46
CA GLU A 165 -22.55 0.72 19.36
C GLU A 165 -23.96 1.01 19.88
N ASP A 166 -24.58 2.02 19.29
CA ASP A 166 -26.00 2.29 19.50
C ASP A 166 -26.83 1.43 18.55
N THR A 167 -27.68 0.55 19.09
CA THR A 167 -28.53 -0.33 18.28
C THR A 167 -29.57 0.42 17.43
N GLU A 168 -29.95 1.65 17.78
CA GLU A 168 -30.84 2.49 16.96
C GLU A 168 -30.09 3.27 15.88
N ASN A 169 -28.89 3.77 16.19
CA ASN A 169 -28.17 4.70 15.31
C ASN A 169 -26.95 4.08 14.59
N ALA A 170 -26.62 2.82 14.86
CA ALA A 170 -25.53 2.02 14.29
C ALA A 170 -24.14 2.71 14.26
N ALA A 171 -23.99 3.87 14.90
CA ALA A 171 -22.75 4.62 14.93
C ALA A 171 -21.78 3.91 15.86
N ILE A 172 -20.71 3.37 15.29
CA ILE A 172 -19.61 2.77 16.03
C ILE A 172 -18.69 3.90 16.50
N ASN A 173 -18.69 4.17 17.79
CA ASN A 173 -17.78 5.14 18.39
C ASN A 173 -16.71 4.41 19.20
N LYS A 174 -15.45 4.53 18.79
CA LYS A 174 -14.31 4.18 19.64
C LYS A 174 -14.04 5.33 20.60
N LEU A 175 -14.17 5.07 21.89
CA LEU A 175 -13.88 5.99 22.97
C LEU A 175 -12.50 5.67 23.52
N PHE A 176 -11.61 6.65 23.51
CA PHE A 176 -10.26 6.57 24.07
C PHE A 176 -10.26 7.31 25.40
N PHE A 177 -9.93 6.61 26.47
CA PHE A 177 -9.92 7.17 27.81
C PHE A 177 -8.50 7.34 28.31
N GLU A 178 -8.20 8.55 28.77
CA GLU A 178 -7.08 8.82 29.68
C GLU A 178 -7.53 8.55 31.13
N ASN A 179 -6.58 8.34 32.04
CA ASN A 179 -6.95 8.08 33.43
C ASN A 179 -7.74 9.25 34.04
N ALA A 180 -8.85 8.92 34.71
CA ALA A 180 -9.80 9.88 35.29
C ALA A 180 -10.44 10.84 34.27
N SER A 181 -10.56 10.38 33.02
CA SER A 181 -11.24 11.13 31.95
C SER A 181 -12.74 10.82 31.88
N PHE A 182 -13.50 11.83 31.47
CA PHE A 182 -14.95 11.78 31.35
C PHE A 182 -15.36 12.12 29.92
N PHE A 183 -16.22 11.30 29.32
CA PHE A 183 -16.69 11.43 27.95
C PHE A 183 -18.21 11.51 27.86
N ARG A 184 -18.71 12.34 26.94
CA ARG A 184 -20.14 12.49 26.60
C ARG A 184 -20.36 12.36 25.10
N PRO A 185 -20.40 11.14 24.55
CA PRO A 185 -20.61 10.96 23.11
C PRO A 185 -22.06 11.21 22.67
N GLY A 186 -22.98 11.54 23.59
CA GLY A 186 -24.37 11.88 23.29
C GLY A 186 -25.04 12.75 24.37
N LYS A 187 -26.35 12.99 24.23
CA LYS A 187 -27.13 13.80 25.18
C LYS A 187 -27.48 13.06 26.48
N ASP A 188 -27.66 11.74 26.38
CA ASP A 188 -28.16 10.91 27.49
C ASP A 188 -27.17 9.80 27.89
N PHE A 189 -25.96 9.80 27.34
CA PHE A 189 -24.93 8.81 27.63
C PHE A 189 -23.57 9.45 27.96
N SER A 190 -23.06 9.13 29.15
CA SER A 190 -21.71 9.49 29.57
C SER A 190 -20.92 8.29 30.04
N ALA A 191 -19.60 8.31 29.84
CA ALA A 191 -18.70 7.27 30.31
C ALA A 191 -17.48 7.89 30.99
N GLU A 192 -17.03 7.28 32.08
CA GLU A 192 -15.78 7.65 32.73
C GLU A 192 -14.91 6.43 32.98
N TRP A 193 -13.60 6.64 33.01
CA TRP A 193 -12.66 5.56 33.28
C TRP A 193 -11.55 5.96 34.25
N HIS A 194 -11.23 5.05 35.16
CA HIS A 194 -10.20 5.23 36.18
C HIS A 194 -9.27 4.01 36.21
N TRP A 195 -7.98 4.28 36.32
CA TRP A 195 -6.94 3.30 36.63
C TRP A 195 -6.54 3.40 38.10
N VAL A 196 -6.58 2.28 38.80
CA VAL A 196 -6.21 2.14 40.23
C VAL A 196 -5.19 1.01 40.41
N GLN A 197 -4.60 0.88 41.60
CA GLN A 197 -3.50 -0.07 41.82
C GLN A 197 -3.97 -1.46 42.28
N SER A 198 -5.21 -1.58 42.77
CA SER A 198 -5.75 -2.83 43.28
C SER A 198 -7.27 -2.92 43.10
N GLU A 199 -7.80 -4.14 43.23
CA GLU A 199 -9.24 -4.41 43.23
C GLU A 199 -9.95 -3.71 44.40
N GLU A 200 -9.32 -3.68 45.58
CA GLU A 200 -9.85 -2.99 46.78
C GLU A 200 -9.99 -1.48 46.54
N GLU A 201 -9.00 -0.85 45.88
CA GLU A 201 -9.09 0.55 45.46
C GLU A 201 -10.18 0.75 44.42
N ALA A 202 -10.42 -0.23 43.53
CA ALA A 202 -11.46 -0.15 42.54
C ALA A 202 -12.86 -0.13 43.16
N GLU A 203 -13.10 -0.99 44.17
CA GLU A 203 -14.35 -1.00 44.92
C GLU A 203 -14.59 0.31 45.67
N HIS A 204 -13.56 0.82 46.37
CA HIS A 204 -13.66 2.09 47.07
C HIS A 204 -13.91 3.25 46.08
N LYS A 205 -13.20 3.27 44.96
CA LYS A 205 -13.36 4.30 43.93
C LYS A 205 -14.75 4.24 43.28
N LEU A 206 -15.29 3.05 43.06
CA LEU A 206 -16.67 2.89 42.58
C LEU A 206 -17.68 3.49 43.57
N GLN A 207 -17.52 3.24 44.87
CA GLN A 207 -18.38 3.82 45.90
C GLN A 207 -18.26 5.35 45.97
N GLU A 208 -17.05 5.89 45.86
CA GLU A 208 -16.82 7.33 45.79
C GLU A 208 -17.52 7.95 44.58
N LEU A 209 -17.28 7.38 43.39
CA LEU A 209 -17.84 7.90 42.14
C LEU A 209 -19.34 7.73 42.07
N GLN A 210 -19.93 6.71 42.69
CA GLN A 210 -21.38 6.51 42.80
C GLN A 210 -22.10 7.78 43.30
N HIS A 211 -21.51 8.50 44.25
CA HIS A 211 -22.10 9.68 44.88
C HIS A 211 -21.74 11.02 44.20
N TYR A 212 -21.06 10.99 43.05
CA TYR A 212 -20.66 12.22 42.35
C TYR A 212 -21.84 12.92 41.67
N ALA A 213 -22.18 14.12 42.16
CA ALA A 213 -23.31 14.93 41.68
C ALA A 213 -22.94 15.92 40.55
N GLY A 214 -21.65 16.02 40.18
CA GLY A 214 -21.14 17.04 39.25
C GLY A 214 -20.34 18.13 39.94
N LYS A 215 -19.67 18.98 39.15
CA LYS A 215 -18.91 20.13 39.61
C LYS A 215 -19.27 21.38 38.83
N TRP A 216 -19.02 22.53 39.42
CA TRP A 216 -19.16 23.82 38.75
C TRP A 216 -17.90 24.64 38.96
N GLY A 217 -17.66 25.61 38.10
CA GLY A 217 -16.45 26.41 38.18
C GLY A 217 -16.62 27.80 37.60
N ILE A 218 -15.71 28.68 37.98
CA ILE A 218 -15.67 30.06 37.51
C ILE A 218 -14.34 30.29 36.82
N ARG A 219 -14.41 30.70 35.55
CA ARG A 219 -13.26 31.14 34.76
C ARG A 219 -12.96 32.60 35.05
N GLU A 220 -11.75 32.85 35.50
CA GLU A 220 -11.20 34.17 35.76
C GLU A 220 -9.92 34.33 34.93
N ALA A 221 -10.00 35.09 33.83
CA ALA A 221 -8.93 35.20 32.82
C ALA A 221 -8.44 33.82 32.34
N GLU A 222 -7.19 33.44 32.66
CA GLU A 222 -6.59 32.14 32.31
C GLU A 222 -6.75 31.06 33.40
N ARG A 223 -7.39 31.37 34.54
CA ARG A 223 -7.60 30.43 35.65
C ARG A 223 -9.03 29.96 35.71
N VAL A 224 -9.22 28.74 36.20
CA VAL A 224 -10.54 28.19 36.52
C VAL A 224 -10.54 27.77 37.98
N HIS A 225 -11.50 28.29 38.74
CA HIS A 225 -11.77 27.90 40.12
C HIS A 225 -12.88 26.86 40.11
N TRP A 226 -12.54 25.60 40.38
CA TRP A 226 -13.49 24.50 40.42
C TRP A 226 -14.01 24.27 41.85
N PHE A 227 -15.31 24.03 41.95
CA PHE A 227 -16.00 23.57 43.14
C PHE A 227 -16.45 22.13 42.90
N GLU A 228 -15.86 21.19 43.64
CA GLU A 228 -16.09 19.75 43.46
C GLU A 228 -17.44 19.25 43.98
N THR A 229 -18.28 20.15 44.51
CA THR A 229 -19.63 19.87 44.98
C THR A 229 -20.62 20.93 44.49
N LEU A 230 -21.90 20.56 44.42
CA LEU A 230 -23.00 21.47 44.10
C LEU A 230 -23.70 21.95 45.37
N THR A 231 -22.94 22.41 46.36
CA THR A 231 -23.51 22.87 47.64
C THR A 231 -24.03 24.30 47.51
N PRO A 232 -25.33 24.55 47.77
CA PRO A 232 -25.85 25.92 47.81
C PRO A 232 -25.08 26.79 48.81
N GLY A 233 -24.68 27.98 48.37
CA GLY A 233 -23.87 28.94 49.13
C GLY A 233 -22.38 28.94 48.77
N ASP A 234 -21.88 27.92 48.06
CA ASP A 234 -20.51 27.93 47.56
C ASP A 234 -20.33 29.05 46.53
N GLY A 235 -19.16 29.68 46.51
CA GLY A 235 -18.94 30.85 45.69
C GLY A 235 -17.53 31.42 45.75
N LEU A 236 -17.27 32.39 44.88
CA LEU A 236 -16.00 33.11 44.78
C LEU A 236 -16.25 34.57 44.46
N ILE A 237 -15.41 35.44 45.02
CA ILE A 237 -15.27 36.83 44.57
C ILE A 237 -14.05 36.90 43.65
N THR A 238 -14.25 37.26 42.39
CA THR A 238 -13.18 37.44 41.40
C THR A 238 -12.44 38.77 41.63
N SER A 239 -11.25 38.90 41.03
CA SER A 239 -10.37 40.08 41.16
C SER A 239 -10.97 41.39 40.64
N ASP A 240 -11.98 41.32 39.76
CA ASP A 240 -12.76 42.46 39.31
C ASP A 240 -13.83 42.92 40.33
N GLY A 241 -13.99 42.18 41.44
CA GLY A 241 -14.95 42.44 42.51
C GLY A 241 -16.31 41.78 42.31
N THR A 242 -16.48 40.95 41.28
CA THR A 242 -17.73 40.22 41.03
C THR A 242 -17.84 39.01 41.97
N GLU A 243 -18.94 38.91 42.72
CA GLU A 243 -19.26 37.74 43.55
C GLU A 243 -20.14 36.78 42.76
N TYR A 244 -19.74 35.51 42.71
CA TYR A 244 -20.52 34.41 42.16
C TYR A 244 -20.90 33.48 43.30
N THR A 245 -22.18 33.15 43.44
CA THR A 245 -22.68 32.25 44.48
C THR A 245 -23.64 31.23 43.86
N LEU A 246 -23.39 29.96 44.10
CA LEU A 246 -24.31 28.89 43.77
C LEU A 246 -25.55 28.98 44.66
N LEU A 247 -26.72 29.20 44.06
CA LEU A 247 -27.99 29.20 44.81
C LEU A 247 -28.60 27.80 44.91
N GLY A 248 -28.30 26.92 43.96
CA GLY A 248 -28.78 25.55 43.92
C GLY A 248 -28.74 24.97 42.52
N TYR A 249 -29.15 23.71 42.41
CA TYR A 249 -29.25 22.99 41.15
C TYR A 249 -30.61 22.29 41.06
N GLU A 250 -31.11 22.18 39.83
CA GLU A 250 -32.31 21.42 39.50
C GLU A 250 -31.94 20.31 38.53
N THR A 251 -32.42 19.11 38.83
CA THR A 251 -32.45 17.97 37.90
C THR A 251 -33.87 17.82 37.39
N SER A 252 -34.09 18.11 36.11
CA SER A 252 -35.42 17.95 35.49
C SER A 252 -35.73 16.46 35.28
N GLU A 253 -36.89 15.99 35.75
CA GLU A 253 -37.36 14.60 35.53
C GLU A 253 -37.47 14.23 34.04
N ASN A 254 -37.60 15.23 33.16
CA ASN A 254 -37.78 15.05 31.71
C ASN A 254 -36.53 15.36 30.88
N SER A 255 -35.46 15.89 31.50
CA SER A 255 -34.20 16.15 30.82
C SER A 255 -33.05 15.94 31.80
N SER A 256 -32.15 15.02 31.48
CA SER A 256 -30.92 14.72 32.24
C SER A 256 -29.92 15.88 32.30
N ALA A 257 -30.34 17.09 31.94
CA ALA A 257 -29.58 18.31 32.02
C ALA A 257 -29.69 18.88 33.44
N LEU A 258 -28.59 18.78 34.20
CA LEU A 258 -28.39 19.57 35.41
C LEU A 258 -28.49 21.06 35.03
N THR A 259 -29.40 21.79 35.67
CA THR A 259 -29.46 23.25 35.54
C THR A 259 -29.01 23.87 36.84
N VAL A 260 -28.00 24.73 36.78
CA VAL A 260 -27.41 25.33 37.96
C VAL A 260 -27.80 26.80 38.03
N SER A 261 -28.33 27.23 39.17
CA SER A 261 -28.73 28.63 39.41
C SER A 261 -27.62 29.35 40.15
N ILE A 262 -27.00 30.33 39.50
CA ILE A 262 -25.88 31.11 40.06
C ILE A 262 -26.30 32.56 40.19
N GLU A 263 -26.11 33.10 41.38
CA GLU A 263 -26.18 34.51 41.68
C GLU A 263 -24.86 35.18 41.30
N ILE A 264 -24.94 36.28 40.58
CA ILE A 264 -23.81 37.14 40.22
C ILE A 264 -24.10 38.53 40.79
N LYS A 265 -23.24 39.02 41.67
CA LYS A 265 -23.27 40.39 42.19
C LYS A 265 -22.05 41.16 41.72
N ASP A 266 -22.29 42.28 41.04
CA ASP A 266 -21.25 43.27 40.70
C ASP A 266 -21.71 44.65 41.16
N LYS A 267 -21.00 45.21 42.15
CA LYS A 267 -21.20 46.52 42.80
C LYS A 267 -22.63 46.82 43.26
N ASP A 268 -23.51 47.15 42.32
CA ASP A 268 -24.92 47.53 42.54
C ASP A 268 -25.93 46.65 41.76
N THR A 269 -25.43 45.68 40.99
CA THR A 269 -26.27 44.80 40.18
C THR A 269 -26.25 43.38 40.72
N ARG A 270 -27.45 42.83 40.94
CA ARG A 270 -27.66 41.43 41.29
C ARG A 270 -28.41 40.76 40.15
N LYS A 271 -27.86 39.66 39.63
CA LYS A 271 -28.50 38.84 38.60
C LYS A 271 -28.47 37.39 39.05
N ILE A 272 -29.54 36.66 38.75
CA ILE A 272 -29.58 35.20 38.91
C ILE A 272 -29.67 34.64 37.50
N LEU A 273 -28.70 33.80 37.15
CA LEU A 273 -28.63 33.15 35.85
C LEU A 273 -28.73 31.64 36.04
N GLN A 274 -29.52 31.02 35.17
CA GLN A 274 -29.64 29.58 35.08
C GLN A 274 -28.76 29.08 33.93
N TYR A 275 -27.86 28.17 34.25
CA TYR A 275 -26.92 27.59 33.30
C TYR A 275 -27.31 26.13 33.04
N PRO A 276 -27.72 25.78 31.81
CA PRO A 276 -27.95 24.39 31.45
C PRO A 276 -26.62 23.66 31.28
N GLY A 277 -26.53 22.44 31.80
CA GLY A 277 -25.31 21.64 31.88
C GLY A 277 -24.68 21.19 30.55
N SER A 278 -25.19 21.60 29.38
CA SER A 278 -24.70 21.09 28.10
C SER A 278 -23.74 21.99 27.34
N ASP A 279 -23.54 23.25 27.73
CA ASP A 279 -22.74 24.16 26.91
C ASP A 279 -21.85 25.07 27.77
N THR A 280 -20.58 25.16 27.39
CA THR A 280 -19.84 26.43 27.44
C THR A 280 -20.66 27.45 26.63
N VAL A 281 -21.62 28.08 27.29
CA VAL A 281 -22.36 29.19 26.70
C VAL A 281 -21.31 30.28 26.41
N GLY A 282 -21.10 30.55 25.13
CA GLY A 282 -20.11 31.51 24.68
C GLY A 282 -20.29 32.84 25.41
N GLY A 283 -19.24 33.28 26.10
CA GLY A 283 -19.18 34.58 26.76
C GLY A 283 -19.50 34.61 28.26
N THR A 284 -19.77 33.48 28.92
CA THR A 284 -19.99 33.45 30.38
C THR A 284 -18.82 32.84 31.16
N SER A 285 -18.46 33.48 32.27
CA SER A 285 -17.40 33.07 33.21
C SER A 285 -17.73 31.79 33.98
N VAL A 286 -18.90 31.17 33.79
CA VAL A 286 -19.32 29.96 34.51
C VAL A 286 -19.08 28.73 33.64
N LEU A 287 -18.48 27.71 34.25
CA LEU A 287 -18.26 26.38 33.69
C LEU A 287 -19.07 25.36 34.49
N LEU A 288 -19.71 24.42 33.81
CA LEU A 288 -20.47 23.35 34.42
C LEU A 288 -19.97 22.01 33.93
N ASP A 289 -19.83 21.08 34.86
CA ASP A 289 -19.73 19.67 34.60
C ASP A 289 -20.95 19.00 35.25
N PRO A 290 -22.04 18.75 34.49
CA PRO A 290 -23.34 18.31 35.01
C PRO A 290 -23.35 16.93 35.69
N GLY A 291 -22.18 16.34 35.95
CA GLY A 291 -22.07 15.01 36.52
C GLY A 291 -22.56 13.95 35.53
N LYS A 292 -23.20 12.92 36.10
CA LYS A 292 -23.64 11.72 35.38
C LYS A 292 -24.92 12.00 34.60
N GLN A 293 -24.94 11.58 33.33
CA GLN A 293 -26.16 11.58 32.52
C GLN A 293 -27.08 10.40 32.92
N LYS A 294 -28.28 10.37 32.35
CA LYS A 294 -29.27 9.30 32.60
C LYS A 294 -28.69 7.90 32.40
N ASN A 295 -27.96 7.68 31.31
CA ASN A 295 -27.23 6.44 31.10
C ASN A 295 -25.76 6.74 31.34
N HIS A 296 -25.16 6.10 32.34
CA HIS A 296 -23.77 6.36 32.69
C HIS A 296 -23.00 5.08 32.92
N ILE A 297 -21.81 4.98 32.35
CA ILE A 297 -20.87 3.87 32.63
C ILE A 297 -19.68 4.40 33.41
N ILE A 298 -19.39 3.73 34.53
CA ILE A 298 -18.12 3.84 35.23
C ILE A 298 -17.31 2.59 34.91
N CYS A 299 -16.13 2.78 34.34
CA CYS A 299 -15.15 1.72 34.12
C CYS A 299 -13.98 1.90 35.08
N ILE A 300 -13.59 0.87 35.81
CA ILE A 300 -12.42 0.92 36.70
C ILE A 300 -11.52 -0.27 36.41
N SER A 301 -10.24 -0.01 36.15
CA SER A 301 -9.24 -1.04 35.86
C SER A 301 -8.09 -0.98 36.85
N TRP A 302 -7.63 -2.16 37.27
CA TRP A 302 -6.43 -2.35 38.10
C TRP A 302 -5.45 -3.35 37.49
N GLN A 303 -5.82 -3.95 36.37
CA GLN A 303 -4.99 -4.85 35.59
C GLN A 303 -5.31 -4.64 34.11
N GLU A 304 -4.37 -5.03 33.26
CA GLU A 304 -4.52 -4.86 31.82
C GLU A 304 -5.60 -5.79 31.25
N ASN A 305 -6.19 -5.38 30.13
CA ASN A 305 -7.19 -6.14 29.36
C ASN A 305 -8.46 -6.56 30.13
N SER A 306 -8.74 -5.92 31.26
CA SER A 306 -10.01 -6.06 31.95
C SER A 306 -10.42 -4.76 32.65
N THR A 307 -11.72 -4.60 32.85
CA THR A 307 -12.27 -3.43 33.53
C THR A 307 -13.56 -3.81 34.24
N LEU A 308 -13.76 -3.33 35.46
CA LEU A 308 -15.04 -3.38 36.14
C LEU A 308 -15.94 -2.31 35.52
N CYS A 309 -16.89 -2.74 34.70
CA CYS A 309 -17.91 -1.87 34.14
C CYS A 309 -19.13 -1.87 35.06
N THR A 310 -19.53 -0.68 35.54
CA THR A 310 -20.82 -0.48 36.20
C THR A 310 -21.66 0.51 35.43
N PHE A 311 -22.82 0.05 34.98
CA PHE A 311 -23.81 0.85 34.27
C PHE A 311 -24.90 1.34 35.23
N PHE A 312 -25.15 2.63 35.18
CA PHE A 312 -26.18 3.33 35.92
C PHE A 312 -27.25 3.84 34.96
N LYS A 313 -28.51 3.59 35.31
CA LYS A 313 -29.69 4.14 34.65
C LYS A 313 -30.46 5.00 35.63
N ASP A 314 -30.62 6.27 35.32
CA ASP A 314 -31.24 7.27 36.19
C ASP A 314 -30.59 7.28 37.60
N GLY A 315 -29.26 7.08 37.65
CA GLY A 315 -28.48 7.03 38.88
C GLY A 315 -28.52 5.70 39.63
N ILE A 316 -29.32 4.72 39.19
CA ILE A 316 -29.45 3.40 39.81
C ILE A 316 -28.51 2.41 39.09
N PRO A 317 -27.66 1.65 39.81
CA PRO A 317 -26.83 0.62 39.19
C PRO A 317 -27.68 -0.54 38.68
N GLU A 318 -27.65 -0.80 37.37
CA GLU A 318 -28.40 -1.88 36.70
C GLU A 318 -27.50 -3.08 36.39
N VAL A 319 -26.27 -2.82 35.94
CA VAL A 319 -25.30 -3.85 35.56
C VAL A 319 -23.97 -3.53 36.19
N SER A 320 -23.35 -4.47 36.87
CA SER A 320 -21.97 -4.36 37.37
C SER A 320 -21.24 -5.67 37.13
N ARG A 321 -20.18 -5.63 36.32
CA ARG A 321 -19.46 -6.82 35.90
C ARG A 321 -18.02 -6.50 35.49
N LEU A 322 -17.11 -7.43 35.79
CA LEU A 322 -15.78 -7.44 35.19
C LEU A 322 -15.86 -7.89 33.72
N VAL A 323 -15.53 -6.98 32.80
CA VAL A 323 -15.51 -7.19 31.35
C VAL A 323 -14.07 -7.43 30.90
N GLN A 324 -13.88 -8.48 30.10
CA GLN A 324 -12.58 -8.79 29.49
C GLN A 324 -12.49 -8.21 28.07
N GLU A 325 -11.27 -8.16 27.53
CA GLU A 325 -11.02 -7.79 26.13
C GLU A 325 -11.91 -8.57 25.16
N GLU A 326 -12.48 -7.87 24.18
CA GLU A 326 -13.40 -8.39 23.14
C GLU A 326 -14.74 -8.95 23.65
N GLU A 327 -15.01 -8.89 24.96
CA GLU A 327 -16.31 -9.26 25.49
C GLU A 327 -17.34 -8.15 25.30
N TRP A 328 -18.47 -8.50 24.71
CA TRP A 328 -19.61 -7.61 24.53
C TRP A 328 -20.48 -7.54 25.79
N LEU A 329 -20.85 -6.31 26.16
CA LEU A 329 -21.77 -5.97 27.21
C LEU A 329 -22.97 -5.24 26.61
N ASP A 330 -24.15 -5.83 26.71
CA ASP A 330 -25.40 -5.21 26.25
C ASP A 330 -26.06 -4.43 27.40
N LEU A 331 -26.20 -3.11 27.24
CA LEU A 331 -26.71 -2.19 28.26
C LEU A 331 -28.12 -1.70 27.89
N PRO A 332 -29.14 -1.98 28.71
CA PRO A 332 -30.53 -1.67 28.38
C PRO A 332 -30.87 -0.20 28.61
N VAL A 333 -30.95 0.59 27.53
CA VAL A 333 -31.40 2.00 27.57
C VAL A 333 -32.93 2.08 27.60
N SER A 334 -33.63 1.29 26.80
CA SER A 334 -35.10 1.13 26.82
C SER A 334 -35.51 -0.30 26.44
N GLU A 335 -36.82 -0.62 26.41
CA GLU A 335 -37.32 -1.98 26.11
C GLU A 335 -36.76 -2.58 24.80
N ASN A 336 -36.50 -1.74 23.79
CA ASN A 336 -36.00 -2.18 22.48
C ASN A 336 -34.71 -1.46 22.06
N HIS A 337 -34.02 -0.78 22.99
CA HIS A 337 -32.83 0.01 22.71
C HIS A 337 -31.70 -0.37 23.65
N PHE A 338 -30.61 -0.85 23.07
CA PHE A 338 -29.40 -1.25 23.78
C PHE A 338 -28.19 -0.44 23.30
N LEU A 339 -27.31 -0.13 24.24
CA LEU A 339 -25.93 0.24 23.93
C LEU A 339 -25.07 -1.01 24.07
N ARG A 340 -24.43 -1.44 22.99
CA ARG A 340 -23.50 -2.57 23.03
C ARG A 340 -22.10 -2.01 23.22
N CYS A 341 -21.46 -2.36 24.31
CA CYS A 341 -20.10 -1.93 24.62
C CYS A 341 -19.16 -3.12 24.55
N THR A 342 -17.98 -2.95 23.97
CA THR A 342 -16.91 -3.95 24.05
C THR A 342 -15.62 -3.28 24.47
N LEU A 343 -14.93 -3.89 25.43
CA LEU A 343 -13.58 -3.49 25.79
C LEU A 343 -12.64 -3.89 24.65
N LEU A 344 -11.96 -2.93 24.03
CA LEU A 344 -10.97 -3.27 23.01
C LEU A 344 -9.61 -3.49 23.64
N GLN A 345 -9.15 -2.58 24.52
CA GLN A 345 -7.83 -2.66 25.16
C GLN A 345 -7.83 -1.86 26.47
N VAL A 346 -7.06 -2.34 27.46
CA VAL A 346 -6.69 -1.55 28.65
C VAL A 346 -5.22 -1.79 28.91
N LEU A 347 -4.41 -0.73 28.93
CA LEU A 347 -2.97 -0.83 29.14
C LEU A 347 -2.54 0.14 30.24
N GLU A 348 -1.68 -0.33 31.15
CA GLU A 348 -1.14 0.50 32.23
C GLU A 348 -0.18 1.58 31.70
N LYS A 349 0.60 1.23 30.68
CA LYS A 349 1.56 2.15 30.06
C LYS A 349 1.43 2.14 28.55
N SER A 350 0.77 3.15 28.02
CA SER A 350 0.50 3.23 26.59
C SER A 350 0.39 4.66 26.08
N PHE A 351 0.38 4.78 24.75
CA PHE A 351 -0.04 5.98 24.03
C PHE A 351 -1.24 5.65 23.15
N VAL A 352 -2.15 6.61 23.03
CA VAL A 352 -3.26 6.55 22.08
C VAL A 352 -2.72 6.82 20.67
N VAL A 353 -3.06 5.95 19.73
CA VAL A 353 -2.85 6.19 18.30
C VAL A 353 -4.21 6.41 17.64
N THR A 354 -4.44 7.64 17.21
CA THR A 354 -5.67 8.01 16.51
C THR A 354 -5.63 7.53 15.05
N ALA A 355 -6.80 7.45 14.42
CA ALA A 355 -6.90 7.04 13.02
C ALA A 355 -6.17 8.01 12.06
N GLU A 356 -6.05 9.28 12.44
CA GLU A 356 -5.39 10.32 11.63
C GLU A 356 -3.86 10.21 11.67
N GLU A 357 -3.31 9.84 12.82
CA GLU A 357 -1.86 9.68 13.04
C GLU A 357 -1.33 8.31 12.59
N SER A 358 -2.24 7.35 12.39
CA SER A 358 -1.87 5.96 12.14
C SER A 358 -1.32 5.72 10.74
N THR A 359 -0.10 5.16 10.70
CA THR A 359 0.50 4.64 9.47
C THR A 359 0.08 3.20 9.16
N LEU A 360 -0.49 2.51 10.15
CA LEU A 360 -0.97 1.14 10.06
C LEU A 360 -2.41 1.10 9.57
N LYS A 361 -2.77 -0.01 8.94
CA LYS A 361 -4.16 -0.28 8.53
C LYS A 361 -4.77 -1.38 9.38
N ALA A 362 -6.09 -1.34 9.53
CA ALA A 362 -6.91 -2.41 10.05
C ALA A 362 -7.77 -2.99 8.92
N LEU A 363 -7.76 -4.31 8.77
CA LEU A 363 -8.66 -5.05 7.90
C LEU A 363 -9.92 -5.41 8.71
N CYS A 364 -11.03 -4.77 8.38
CA CYS A 364 -12.33 -5.08 8.96
C CYS A 364 -13.00 -6.17 8.12
N LEU A 365 -13.35 -7.26 8.77
CA LEU A 365 -13.94 -8.43 8.15
C LEU A 365 -15.04 -9.03 9.03
N GLN A 366 -15.88 -9.87 8.46
CA GLN A 366 -16.82 -10.69 9.21
C GLN A 366 -16.51 -12.16 8.93
N VAL A 367 -16.36 -12.96 9.99
CA VAL A 367 -16.20 -14.43 9.88
C VAL A 367 -17.50 -15.06 10.37
N ASP A 368 -18.22 -15.74 9.48
CA ASP A 368 -19.49 -16.40 9.78
C ASP A 368 -20.50 -15.45 10.47
N GLY A 369 -20.49 -14.17 10.08
CA GLY A 369 -21.33 -13.10 10.63
C GLY A 369 -20.74 -12.37 11.84
N THR A 370 -19.65 -12.86 12.44
CA THR A 370 -18.98 -12.21 13.58
C THR A 370 -18.01 -11.13 13.08
N PRO A 371 -18.18 -9.85 13.46
CA PRO A 371 -17.26 -8.79 13.07
C PRO A 371 -15.90 -8.94 13.75
N LEU A 372 -14.83 -8.72 12.99
CA LEU A 372 -13.44 -8.75 13.44
C LEU A 372 -12.65 -7.63 12.76
N ALA A 373 -11.68 -7.06 13.48
CA ALA A 373 -10.74 -6.09 12.93
C ALA A 373 -9.29 -6.55 13.19
N LEU A 374 -8.54 -6.82 12.14
CA LEU A 374 -7.13 -7.24 12.23
C LEU A 374 -6.21 -6.07 11.91
N ARG A 375 -5.31 -5.69 12.82
CA ARG A 375 -4.25 -4.72 12.52
C ARG A 375 -3.20 -5.31 11.58
N GLU A 376 -2.58 -4.46 10.76
CA GLU A 376 -1.41 -4.83 9.96
C GLU A 376 -0.30 -5.43 10.85
N GLY A 377 0.10 -6.67 10.55
CA GLY A 377 1.08 -7.44 11.32
C GLY A 377 0.53 -8.21 12.52
N GLU A 378 -0.76 -8.07 12.82
CA GLU A 378 -1.45 -8.83 13.87
C GLU A 378 -1.98 -10.17 13.35
N SER A 379 -2.15 -11.11 14.27
CA SER A 379 -2.79 -12.39 14.03
C SER A 379 -3.83 -12.67 15.12
N CYS A 380 -5.03 -13.10 14.73
CA CYS A 380 -6.10 -13.47 15.64
C CYS A 380 -6.66 -14.86 15.28
N ALA A 381 -7.25 -15.54 16.26
CA ALA A 381 -7.99 -16.79 16.06
C ALA A 381 -9.48 -16.48 15.86
N ALA A 382 -10.08 -17.06 14.83
CA ALA A 382 -11.53 -17.02 14.58
C ALA A 382 -12.02 -18.46 14.39
N GLY A 383 -12.58 -19.06 15.45
CA GLY A 383 -12.89 -20.48 15.46
C GLY A 383 -11.62 -21.34 15.39
N ASP A 384 -11.50 -22.19 14.37
CA ASP A 384 -10.33 -23.02 14.10
C ASP A 384 -9.35 -22.41 13.08
N LEU A 385 -9.62 -21.19 12.62
CA LEU A 385 -8.78 -20.43 11.70
C LEU A 385 -7.91 -19.43 12.45
N HIS A 386 -6.62 -19.38 12.09
CA HIS A 386 -5.74 -18.28 12.44
C HIS A 386 -5.60 -17.34 11.24
N LEU A 387 -6.01 -16.09 11.43
CA LEU A 387 -5.99 -15.06 10.41
C LEU A 387 -4.87 -14.06 10.70
N SER A 388 -4.11 -13.67 9.69
CA SER A 388 -3.18 -12.53 9.80
C SER A 388 -3.24 -11.62 8.59
N PHE A 389 -3.07 -10.33 8.84
CA PHE A 389 -3.18 -9.30 7.81
C PHE A 389 -1.84 -8.62 7.55
N SER A 390 -1.45 -8.51 6.28
CA SER A 390 -0.28 -7.76 5.86
C SER A 390 -0.55 -6.90 4.62
N ARG A 391 0.27 -5.87 4.45
CA ARG A 391 0.21 -4.95 3.31
C ARG A 391 1.53 -5.01 2.52
N GLU A 392 1.41 -5.37 1.25
CA GLU A 392 2.51 -5.30 0.29
C GLU A 392 2.42 -3.99 -0.50
N LYS A 393 3.53 -3.22 -0.51
CA LYS A 393 3.66 -2.03 -1.35
C LYS A 393 4.10 -2.45 -2.75
N ILE A 394 3.21 -2.33 -3.73
CA ILE A 394 3.54 -2.52 -5.14
C ILE A 394 4.09 -1.20 -5.69
N LEU A 395 5.40 -1.17 -5.94
CA LEU A 395 6.06 -0.04 -6.57
C LEU A 395 5.51 0.18 -7.99
N PRO A 396 5.22 1.43 -8.37
CA PRO A 396 4.70 1.72 -9.69
C PRO A 396 5.77 1.49 -10.76
N VAL A 397 5.38 0.82 -11.85
CA VAL A 397 6.27 0.62 -12.99
C VAL A 397 6.23 1.89 -13.86
N PRO A 398 7.36 2.58 -14.09
CA PRO A 398 7.36 3.82 -14.87
C PRO A 398 7.02 3.55 -16.34
N LYS A 399 6.29 4.48 -16.95
CA LYS A 399 5.93 4.46 -18.37
C LYS A 399 6.55 5.65 -19.11
N PHE A 400 7.35 5.37 -20.13
CA PHE A 400 8.10 6.38 -20.89
C PHE A 400 7.61 6.47 -22.33
N LEU A 401 7.49 7.69 -22.84
CA LEU A 401 7.20 7.98 -24.25
C LEU A 401 8.50 8.23 -25.00
N PHE A 402 8.74 7.44 -26.02
CA PHE A 402 9.87 7.58 -26.93
C PHE A 402 9.39 7.97 -28.32
N THR A 403 10.22 8.72 -29.02
CA THR A 403 10.06 9.01 -30.44
C THR A 403 11.30 8.54 -31.19
N THR A 404 11.10 8.04 -32.40
CA THR A 404 12.18 7.68 -33.31
C THR A 404 12.06 8.40 -34.63
N GLU A 405 13.20 8.89 -35.10
CA GLU A 405 13.33 9.59 -36.38
C GLU A 405 14.38 8.87 -37.24
N LEU A 406 13.94 8.32 -38.37
CA LEU A 406 14.81 7.59 -39.30
C LEU A 406 15.79 8.55 -39.97
N TYR A 407 17.04 8.11 -40.16
CA TYR A 407 18.03 8.91 -40.86
C TYR A 407 17.57 9.21 -42.30
N ASN A 408 17.51 10.49 -42.67
CA ASN A 408 17.01 11.01 -43.96
C ASN A 408 15.49 10.84 -44.21
N SER A 409 14.68 10.63 -43.18
CA SER A 409 13.22 10.64 -43.28
C SER A 409 12.60 11.61 -42.27
N GLN A 410 11.58 12.36 -42.69
CA GLN A 410 10.80 13.22 -41.78
C GLN A 410 9.75 12.45 -40.97
N SER A 411 9.62 11.14 -41.17
CA SER A 411 8.68 10.30 -40.43
C SER A 411 9.14 10.12 -38.98
N LYS A 412 8.35 10.65 -38.02
CA LYS A 412 8.52 10.43 -36.59
C LYS A 412 7.49 9.42 -36.10
N ASP A 413 7.98 8.32 -35.54
CA ASP A 413 7.14 7.31 -34.91
C ASP A 413 7.26 7.40 -33.39
N SER A 414 6.13 7.45 -32.70
CA SER A 414 6.09 7.46 -31.23
C SER A 414 5.71 6.09 -30.68
N PHE A 415 6.36 5.65 -29.61
CA PHE A 415 6.00 4.43 -28.90
C PHE A 415 6.24 4.54 -27.40
N THR A 416 5.60 3.66 -26.63
CA THR A 416 5.75 3.64 -25.17
C THR A 416 6.48 2.39 -24.71
N LEU A 417 7.49 2.56 -23.86
CA LEU A 417 8.11 1.46 -23.12
C LEU A 417 7.70 1.52 -21.65
N THR A 418 7.37 0.35 -21.11
CA THR A 418 6.93 0.15 -19.72
C THR A 418 7.42 -1.23 -19.26
N GLY A 419 8.02 -1.26 -18.09
CA GLY A 419 8.55 -2.48 -17.47
C GLY A 419 9.43 -3.32 -18.41
N SER A 420 9.07 -4.61 -18.54
CA SER A 420 9.79 -5.60 -19.35
C SER A 420 9.40 -5.61 -20.84
N ARG A 421 8.53 -4.69 -21.28
CA ARG A 421 8.08 -4.63 -22.68
C ARG A 421 9.27 -4.38 -23.61
N LYS A 422 9.31 -5.14 -24.70
CA LYS A 422 10.35 -5.03 -25.74
C LYS A 422 9.70 -4.57 -27.03
N ILE A 423 10.33 -3.63 -27.72
CA ILE A 423 9.87 -3.11 -29.01
C ILE A 423 10.96 -3.36 -30.05
N ARG A 424 10.56 -3.71 -31.27
CA ARG A 424 11.47 -3.89 -32.39
C ARG A 424 11.35 -2.71 -33.35
N ILE A 425 12.48 -2.11 -33.70
CA ILE A 425 12.59 -1.03 -34.68
C ILE A 425 13.70 -1.43 -35.65
N ASN A 426 13.35 -1.67 -36.91
CA ASN A 426 14.25 -2.26 -37.91
C ASN A 426 14.91 -3.56 -37.40
N ASN A 427 16.25 -3.56 -37.39
CA ASN A 427 17.09 -4.65 -36.92
C ASN A 427 17.53 -4.45 -35.47
N TRP A 428 16.82 -3.63 -34.69
CA TRP A 428 17.12 -3.37 -33.30
C TRP A 428 15.92 -3.70 -32.42
N LYS A 429 16.22 -4.25 -31.24
CA LYS A 429 15.25 -4.54 -30.20
C LYS A 429 15.60 -3.69 -28.99
N LEU A 430 14.66 -2.87 -28.55
CA LEU A 430 14.79 -1.92 -27.46
C LEU A 430 13.95 -2.36 -26.27
N SER A 431 14.51 -2.26 -25.07
CA SER A 431 13.82 -2.50 -23.81
C SER A 431 14.46 -1.70 -22.68
N ILE A 432 13.70 -1.36 -21.64
CA ILE A 432 14.28 -0.76 -20.43
C ILE A 432 15.18 -1.80 -19.76
N ALA A 433 16.37 -1.39 -19.32
CA ALA A 433 17.31 -2.29 -18.66
C ALA A 433 16.70 -2.84 -17.35
N PRO A 434 16.81 -4.15 -17.05
CA PRO A 434 16.10 -4.80 -15.95
C PRO A 434 16.28 -4.14 -14.58
N GLN A 435 17.50 -3.68 -14.30
CA GLN A 435 17.86 -3.00 -13.05
C GLN A 435 17.15 -1.64 -12.85
N PHE A 436 16.51 -1.08 -13.88
CA PHE A 436 15.76 0.19 -13.82
C PHE A 436 14.25 0.03 -13.97
N ILE A 437 13.75 -1.20 -14.13
CA ILE A 437 12.31 -1.48 -14.29
C ILE A 437 11.51 -1.09 -13.04
N ASN A 438 12.08 -1.24 -11.85
CA ASN A 438 11.36 -1.08 -10.58
C ASN A 438 11.64 0.24 -9.85
N ASN A 439 12.73 0.95 -10.20
CA ASN A 439 13.22 2.06 -9.38
C ASN A 439 12.90 3.45 -9.94
N GLY A 440 12.40 3.56 -11.19
CA GLY A 440 11.96 4.85 -11.76
C GLY A 440 13.00 5.98 -11.70
N THR A 441 14.29 5.63 -11.65
CA THR A 441 15.40 6.57 -11.51
C THR A 441 15.76 7.15 -12.88
N MET A 442 15.90 8.48 -12.94
CA MET A 442 16.44 9.19 -14.10
C MET A 442 17.97 9.28 -13.96
N PRO A 443 18.75 9.08 -15.02
CA PRO A 443 18.36 8.84 -16.42
C PRO A 443 17.84 7.41 -16.71
N VAL A 444 17.01 7.28 -17.76
CA VAL A 444 16.48 5.98 -18.23
C VAL A 444 17.55 5.25 -19.04
N ILE A 445 17.74 3.97 -18.73
CA ILE A 445 18.70 3.11 -19.42
C ILE A 445 17.97 2.12 -20.31
N ILE A 446 18.31 2.17 -21.60
CA ILE A 446 17.68 1.37 -22.64
C ILE A 446 18.70 0.35 -23.11
N LYS A 447 18.36 -0.92 -22.97
CA LYS A 447 19.09 -2.02 -23.60
C LYS A 447 18.70 -2.08 -25.07
N ALA A 448 19.69 -2.05 -25.95
CA ALA A 448 19.53 -2.18 -27.40
C ALA A 448 20.27 -3.42 -27.91
N GLU A 449 19.51 -4.33 -28.52
CA GLU A 449 20.00 -5.60 -29.07
C GLU A 449 19.87 -5.58 -30.60
N ARG A 450 20.98 -5.75 -31.32
CA ARG A 450 21.00 -5.87 -32.79
C ARG A 450 20.58 -7.28 -33.19
N MET A 451 19.56 -7.36 -34.02
CA MET A 451 18.99 -8.57 -34.59
C MET A 451 19.48 -8.75 -36.03
N LEU A 452 19.65 -10.00 -36.47
CA LEU A 452 20.01 -10.29 -37.86
C LEU A 452 18.79 -10.26 -38.77
N GLY A 453 18.84 -9.29 -39.70
CA GLY A 453 17.92 -9.19 -40.83
C GLY A 453 16.47 -8.87 -40.45
N THR A 454 15.75 -8.34 -41.41
CA THR A 454 14.28 -8.27 -41.32
C THR A 454 13.69 -9.67 -41.52
N PRO A 455 12.49 -9.98 -41.00
CA PRO A 455 11.83 -11.27 -41.26
C PRO A 455 11.74 -11.60 -42.76
N SER A 456 11.55 -10.57 -43.61
CA SER A 456 11.53 -10.71 -45.07
C SER A 456 12.88 -11.15 -45.67
N GLN A 457 14.01 -10.68 -45.13
CA GLN A 457 15.33 -11.09 -45.59
C GLN A 457 15.63 -12.55 -45.24
N LEU A 458 15.17 -13.01 -44.08
CA LEU A 458 15.32 -14.42 -43.68
C LEU A 458 14.53 -15.35 -44.61
N VAL A 459 13.29 -14.98 -44.96
CA VAL A 459 12.46 -15.73 -45.92
C VAL A 459 13.11 -15.75 -47.31
N GLY A 460 13.60 -14.60 -47.80
CA GLY A 460 14.30 -14.54 -49.09
C GLY A 460 15.54 -15.43 -49.13
N LEU A 461 16.31 -15.47 -48.04
CA LEU A 461 17.49 -16.33 -47.92
C LEU A 461 17.10 -17.81 -47.92
N THR A 462 15.99 -18.18 -47.28
CA THR A 462 15.44 -19.54 -47.33
C THR A 462 15.02 -19.95 -48.74
N ILE A 463 14.38 -19.06 -49.51
CA ILE A 463 13.98 -19.33 -50.90
C ILE A 463 15.20 -19.54 -51.80
N CYS A 464 16.22 -18.68 -51.67
CA CYS A 464 17.48 -18.85 -52.42
C CYS A 464 18.17 -20.18 -52.09
N LEU A 465 18.18 -20.58 -50.81
CA LEU A 465 18.71 -21.88 -50.39
C LEU A 465 17.97 -23.06 -51.03
N LEU A 466 16.64 -23.02 -51.02
CA LEU A 466 15.81 -24.03 -51.69
C LEU A 466 16.07 -24.08 -53.20
N GLY A 467 16.25 -22.92 -53.84
CA GLY A 467 16.59 -22.82 -55.26
C GLY A 467 17.96 -23.42 -55.61
N ILE A 468 18.98 -23.16 -54.78
CA ILE A 468 20.33 -23.73 -54.95
C ILE A 468 20.30 -25.26 -54.77
N ILE A 469 19.56 -25.75 -53.78
CA ILE A 469 19.35 -27.19 -53.57
C ILE A 469 18.64 -27.82 -54.78
N GLY A 470 17.58 -27.16 -55.28
CA GLY A 470 16.87 -27.61 -56.48
C GLY A 470 17.77 -27.69 -57.72
N LEU A 471 18.56 -26.65 -57.99
CA LEU A 471 19.50 -26.60 -59.11
C LEU A 471 20.61 -27.64 -59.01
N THR A 472 21.15 -27.89 -57.81
CA THR A 472 22.15 -28.95 -57.63
C THR A 472 21.54 -30.33 -57.87
N VAL A 473 20.33 -30.60 -57.37
CA VAL A 473 19.63 -31.86 -57.66
C VAL A 473 19.37 -32.03 -59.17
N PHE A 474 18.90 -30.98 -59.85
CA PHE A 474 18.59 -31.02 -61.28
C PHE A 474 19.83 -31.26 -62.15
N ARG A 475 20.93 -30.54 -61.88
CA ARG A 475 22.17 -30.62 -62.66
C ARG A 475 22.87 -31.98 -62.54
N PHE A 476 22.69 -32.68 -61.42
CA PHE A 476 23.19 -34.05 -61.24
C PHE A 476 22.21 -35.12 -61.75
N ALA A 477 20.91 -34.80 -61.91
CA ALA A 477 19.95 -35.67 -62.59
C ALA A 477 20.18 -35.71 -64.10
N ASP A 478 20.48 -34.56 -64.74
CA ASP A 478 20.79 -34.49 -66.18
C ASP A 478 22.06 -35.27 -66.56
N TRP A 479 23.10 -35.25 -65.71
CA TRP A 479 24.30 -36.07 -65.92
C TRP A 479 24.01 -37.57 -65.93
N ARG A 480 22.92 -38.01 -65.27
CA ARG A 480 22.46 -39.41 -65.28
C ARG A 480 21.90 -39.80 -66.64
N GLN A 481 21.09 -38.93 -67.26
CA GLN A 481 20.56 -39.16 -68.61
C GLN A 481 21.66 -39.23 -69.66
N GLU A 482 22.70 -38.42 -69.52
CA GLU A 482 23.82 -38.41 -70.46
C GLU A 482 24.69 -39.66 -70.34
N LYS A 483 24.90 -40.15 -69.10
CA LYS A 483 25.63 -41.39 -68.84
C LYS A 483 24.85 -42.66 -69.21
N ASP A 484 23.54 -42.65 -69.01
CA ASP A 484 22.65 -43.74 -69.42
C ASP A 484 22.56 -43.80 -70.97
N ARG A 485 22.61 -42.65 -71.65
CA ARG A 485 22.75 -42.58 -73.13
C ARG A 485 24.10 -43.11 -73.61
N GLU A 486 25.21 -42.76 -72.96
CA GLU A 486 26.54 -43.28 -73.31
C GLU A 486 26.67 -44.80 -73.12
N ASN A 487 26.02 -45.36 -72.11
CA ASN A 487 26.02 -46.81 -71.88
C ASN A 487 25.12 -47.55 -72.89
N ALA A 488 23.94 -47.01 -73.21
CA ALA A 488 23.08 -47.56 -74.26
C ALA A 488 23.79 -47.58 -75.63
N PHE A 489 24.59 -46.55 -75.92
CA PHE A 489 25.39 -46.48 -77.16
C PHE A 489 26.55 -47.49 -77.20
N LYS A 490 27.02 -47.99 -76.05
CA LYS A 490 28.07 -49.02 -75.99
C LYS A 490 27.53 -50.45 -76.12
N ASP A 491 26.30 -50.69 -75.66
CA ASP A 491 25.66 -52.00 -75.79
C ASP A 491 25.23 -52.29 -77.24
N ASP A 492 24.89 -51.27 -78.04
CA ASP A 492 24.56 -51.43 -79.47
C ASP A 492 25.77 -51.77 -80.37
N TYR A 493 27.02 -51.62 -79.89
CA TYR A 493 28.24 -51.96 -80.63
C TYR A 493 28.92 -53.26 -80.15
N ALA A 494 28.31 -53.97 -79.19
CA ALA A 494 28.82 -55.24 -78.65
C ALA A 494 27.95 -56.45 -79.06
N GLY A 495 27.12 -56.31 -80.10
CA GLY A 495 26.33 -57.38 -80.72
C GLY A 495 27.00 -57.96 -81.96
#